data_AF-A0AAJ1HTC7-F1
#
_entry.id   AF-A0AAJ1HTC7-F1
#
_cell.length_a   1.000
_cell.length_b   1.000
_cell.length_c   1.000
_cell.angle_alpha   90.00
_cell.angle_beta   90.00
_cell.angle_gamma   90.00
#
_symmetry.space_group_name_H-M   'P 1'
#
loop_
_entity.id
_entity.type
_entity.pdbx_description
1 polymer ?
#
loop_
_entity_poly.entity_id
_entity_poly.type
_entity_poly.pdbx_seq_one_letter_code
_entity_poly.pdbx_strand_id
1 'polypeptide(L)'
;MSKKDQYPVSRYTGLPVEDNGNGGYQLHYDASGQIRPHTWRTGKHTKGKFRHVGQLMMTENGLMVMIVKSEPMAFKDRHSEVPLGRFLSVDADETTINKGLQILDQQS
;
A
#
# COMPACT_ATOMS: atom_id res chain seq x y z
N MET A 1 -27.67 4.47 8.13
CA MET A 1 -26.41 5.06 8.63
C MET A 1 -26.38 6.53 8.26
N SER A 2 -26.23 7.44 9.24
CA SER A 2 -26.15 8.88 8.98
C SER A 2 -24.88 9.22 8.20
N LYS A 3 -24.94 10.16 7.24
CA LYS A 3 -23.78 10.57 6.40
C LYS A 3 -22.57 11.07 7.20
N LYS A 4 -22.77 11.45 8.47
CA LYS A 4 -21.71 11.99 9.37
C LYS A 4 -20.55 11.04 9.63
N ASP A 5 -20.72 9.73 9.48
CA ASP A 5 -19.65 8.75 9.72
C ASP A 5 -18.95 8.25 8.44
N GLN A 6 -19.39 8.73 7.26
CA GLN A 6 -18.78 8.34 6.00
C GLN A 6 -17.54 9.17 5.71
N TYR A 7 -16.53 8.52 5.13
CA TYR A 7 -15.29 9.14 4.67
C TYR A 7 -14.92 8.56 3.29
N PRO A 8 -14.14 9.29 2.47
CA PRO A 8 -13.62 8.76 1.22
C PRO A 8 -12.79 7.50 1.48
N VAL A 9 -13.07 6.44 0.73
CA VAL A 9 -12.33 5.18 0.80
C VAL A 9 -11.63 4.99 -0.54
N SER A 10 -10.34 4.73 -0.47
CA SER A 10 -9.56 4.24 -1.60
C SER A 10 -9.01 2.87 -1.23
N ARG A 11 -8.93 1.97 -2.21
CA ARG A 11 -8.19 0.71 -2.15
C ARG A 11 -6.79 0.96 -2.69
N TYR A 12 -5.79 0.42 -2.01
CA TYR A 12 -4.39 0.49 -2.39
C TYR A 12 -3.87 -0.94 -2.57
N THR A 13 -3.29 -1.21 -3.73
CA THR A 13 -2.52 -2.43 -3.94
C THR A 13 -1.05 -2.11 -3.68
N GLY A 14 -0.38 -2.94 -2.90
CA GLY A 14 1.01 -2.72 -2.54
C GLY A 14 1.81 -3.99 -2.36
N LEU A 15 3.12 -3.84 -2.38
CA LEU A 15 4.10 -4.92 -2.20
C LEU A 15 4.93 -4.66 -0.93
N PRO A 16 5.21 -5.70 -0.12
CA PRO A 16 6.04 -5.54 1.06
C PRO A 16 7.46 -5.11 0.68
N VAL A 17 8.03 -4.22 1.47
CA VAL A 17 9.41 -3.74 1.32
C VAL A 17 10.14 -3.78 2.65
N GLU A 18 11.46 -3.80 2.57
CA GLU A 18 12.38 -3.71 3.71
C GLU A 18 13.46 -2.64 3.43
N ASP A 19 14.06 -2.13 4.51
CA ASP A 19 15.23 -1.25 4.42
C ASP A 19 16.42 -2.06 3.89
N ASN A 20 17.10 -1.56 2.87
CA ASN A 20 18.26 -2.22 2.28
C ASN A 20 19.60 -1.92 3.00
N GLY A 21 19.55 -1.19 4.12
CA GLY A 21 20.71 -0.81 4.93
C GLY A 21 21.46 0.43 4.42
N ASN A 22 21.07 0.99 3.28
CA ASN A 22 21.70 2.16 2.66
C ASN A 22 20.76 3.38 2.60
N GLY A 23 19.69 3.37 3.40
CA GLY A 23 18.65 4.40 3.39
C GLY A 23 17.68 4.29 2.21
N GLY A 24 17.72 3.19 1.46
CA GLY A 24 16.78 2.84 0.41
C GLY A 24 15.88 1.66 0.82
N TYR A 25 14.96 1.31 -0.08
CA TYR A 25 14.02 0.22 0.16
C TYR A 25 14.11 -0.80 -0.97
N GLN A 26 13.94 -2.07 -0.63
CA GLN A 26 13.88 -3.17 -1.60
C GLN A 26 12.64 -4.03 -1.39
N LEU A 27 12.15 -4.66 -2.45
CA LEU A 27 11.04 -5.60 -2.38
C LEU A 27 11.38 -6.77 -1.47
N HIS A 28 10.49 -7.07 -0.52
CA HIS A 28 10.64 -8.17 0.41
C HIS A 28 9.96 -9.43 -0.15
N TYR A 29 10.76 -10.42 -0.53
CA TYR A 29 10.29 -11.71 -1.01
C TYR A 29 10.13 -12.68 0.16
N ASP A 30 9.16 -13.58 0.07
CA ASP A 30 9.00 -14.65 1.06
C ASP A 30 10.12 -15.70 0.97
N ALA A 31 10.11 -16.66 1.89
CA ALA A 31 11.12 -17.72 1.96
C ALA A 31 11.18 -18.62 0.71
N SER A 32 10.14 -18.60 -0.14
CA SER A 32 10.11 -19.31 -1.43
C SER A 32 10.58 -18.47 -2.61
N GLY A 33 11.01 -17.22 -2.36
CA GLY A 33 11.37 -16.26 -3.40
C GLY A 33 10.17 -15.68 -4.15
N GLN A 34 8.96 -15.81 -3.60
CA GLN A 34 7.76 -15.23 -4.19
C GLN A 34 7.42 -13.89 -3.53
N ILE A 35 6.71 -13.06 -4.28
CA ILE A 35 6.09 -11.84 -3.77
C ILE A 35 4.72 -11.67 -4.38
N ARG A 36 3.75 -11.26 -3.57
CA ARG A 36 2.36 -11.10 -3.98
C ARG A 36 1.88 -9.69 -3.61
N PRO A 37 1.17 -9.00 -4.52
CA PRO A 37 0.47 -7.78 -4.18
C PRO A 37 -0.63 -8.09 -3.17
N HIS A 38 -0.78 -7.19 -2.20
CA HIS A 38 -1.84 -7.23 -1.22
C HIS A 38 -2.62 -5.92 -1.24
N THR A 39 -3.85 -5.95 -0.75
CA THR A 39 -4.75 -4.80 -0.77
C THR A 39 -5.04 -4.29 0.63
N TRP A 40 -5.09 -2.97 0.73
CA TRP A 40 -5.51 -2.24 1.93
C TRP A 40 -6.47 -1.13 1.52
N ARG A 41 -7.07 -0.47 2.51
CA ARG A 41 -7.89 0.72 2.28
C ARG A 41 -7.59 1.86 3.25
N THR A 42 -8.12 3.04 2.92
CA THR A 42 -8.26 4.12 3.89
C THR A 42 -9.23 3.72 5.01
N GLY A 43 -8.87 3.99 6.26
CA GLY A 43 -9.71 3.92 7.45
C GLY A 43 -10.01 5.30 8.03
N LYS A 44 -10.98 5.37 8.95
CA LYS A 44 -11.39 6.61 9.64
C LYS A 44 -10.23 7.31 10.35
N HIS A 45 -9.25 6.52 10.81
CA HIS A 45 -8.09 6.97 11.58
C HIS A 45 -6.77 6.84 10.82
N THR A 46 -6.81 6.52 9.52
CA THR A 46 -5.61 6.47 8.69
C THR A 46 -4.95 7.85 8.67
N LYS A 47 -3.67 7.89 9.02
CA LYS A 47 -2.88 9.14 9.07
C LYS A 47 -2.15 9.37 7.75
N GLY A 48 -1.97 10.65 7.40
CA GLY A 48 -1.31 11.07 6.16
C GLY A 48 -2.24 11.00 4.95
N LYS A 49 -1.66 11.22 3.77
CA LYS A 49 -2.37 11.17 2.48
C LYS A 49 -1.53 10.44 1.44
N PHE A 50 -2.21 9.72 0.57
CA PHE A 50 -1.60 9.20 -0.65
C PHE A 50 -1.24 10.35 -1.61
N ARG A 51 -0.06 10.28 -2.22
CA ARG A 51 0.48 11.27 -3.16
C ARG A 51 0.63 10.68 -4.56
N HIS A 52 1.31 9.54 -4.67
CA HIS A 52 1.59 8.86 -5.95
C HIS A 52 2.06 7.42 -5.72
N VAL A 53 2.08 6.63 -6.80
CA VAL A 53 2.71 5.30 -6.84
C VAL A 53 4.17 5.39 -6.40
N GLY A 54 4.65 4.38 -5.69
CA GLY A 54 5.99 4.34 -5.09
C GLY A 54 6.06 4.89 -3.67
N GLN A 55 5.04 5.63 -3.22
CA GLN A 55 4.94 6.06 -1.83
C GLN A 55 4.80 4.85 -0.90
N LEU A 56 5.54 4.89 0.22
CA LEU A 56 5.43 3.86 1.24
C LEU A 56 4.27 4.12 2.19
N MET A 57 3.70 3.04 2.70
CA MET A 57 2.74 3.05 3.80
C MET A 57 3.15 2.01 4.85
N MET A 58 2.61 2.17 6.05
CA MET A 58 2.76 1.20 7.12
C MET A 58 1.39 0.64 7.46
N THR A 59 1.32 -0.69 7.52
CA THR A 59 0.14 -1.44 7.95
C THR A 59 -0.09 -1.30 9.46
N GLU A 60 -1.22 -1.78 9.95
CA GLU A 60 -1.52 -1.77 11.40
C GLU A 60 -0.55 -2.63 12.23
N ASN A 61 0.02 -3.68 11.63
CA ASN A 61 1.02 -4.54 12.28
C ASN A 61 2.48 -4.10 12.02
N GLY A 62 2.71 -2.90 11.47
CA GLY A 62 4.05 -2.32 11.33
C GLY A 62 4.83 -2.78 10.09
N LEU A 63 4.20 -3.52 9.17
CA LEU A 63 4.82 -3.89 7.88
C LEU A 63 4.90 -2.66 6.97
N MET A 64 6.06 -2.46 6.35
CA MET A 64 6.24 -1.44 5.32
C MET A 64 5.85 -2.00 3.95
N VAL A 65 5.09 -1.20 3.21
CA VAL A 65 4.53 -1.60 1.92
C VAL A 65 4.65 -0.44 0.94
N MET A 66 5.16 -0.72 -0.26
CA MET A 66 5.17 0.22 -1.37
C MET A 66 3.85 0.15 -2.14
N ILE A 67 3.19 1.28 -2.36
CA ILE A 67 1.94 1.34 -3.10
C ILE A 67 2.23 1.31 -4.61
N VAL A 68 1.61 0.37 -5.33
CA VAL A 68 1.73 0.19 -6.79
C VAL A 68 0.45 0.51 -7.55
N LYS A 69 -0.71 0.56 -6.86
CA LYS A 69 -2.00 0.93 -7.46
C LYS A 69 -2.89 1.61 -6.42
N SER A 70 -3.69 2.58 -6.86
CA SER A 70 -4.71 3.25 -6.04
C SER A 70 -6.00 3.38 -6.82
N GLU A 71 -7.11 2.97 -6.21
CA GLU A 71 -8.43 2.96 -6.83
C GLU A 71 -9.49 3.49 -5.85
N PRO A 72 -10.48 4.28 -6.31
CA PRO A 72 -11.60 4.66 -5.47
C PRO A 72 -12.42 3.42 -5.07
N MET A 73 -12.94 3.41 -3.85
CA MET A 73 -13.77 2.34 -3.30
C MET A 73 -15.05 2.92 -2.71
N ALA A 74 -16.18 2.27 -2.96
CA ALA A 74 -17.43 2.66 -2.33
C ALA A 74 -17.38 2.37 -0.82
N PHE A 75 -17.85 3.31 0.01
CA PHE A 75 -17.81 3.19 1.47
C PHE A 75 -18.49 1.91 2.01
N LYS A 76 -19.54 1.42 1.33
CA LYS A 76 -20.24 0.19 1.70
C LYS A 76 -19.35 -1.05 1.61
N ASP A 77 -18.38 -1.05 0.69
CA ASP A 77 -17.51 -2.18 0.38
C ASP A 77 -16.22 -2.15 1.21
N ARG A 78 -16.03 -1.14 2.07
CA ARG A 78 -14.81 -0.96 2.87
C ARG A 78 -14.44 -2.20 3.70
N HIS A 79 -15.41 -2.97 4.16
CA HIS A 79 -15.12 -4.15 5.00
C HIS A 79 -14.55 -5.34 4.21
N SER A 80 -14.47 -5.23 2.88
CA SER A 80 -13.76 -6.22 2.05
C SER A 80 -12.23 -6.11 2.17
N GLU A 81 -11.70 -4.99 2.65
CA GLU A 81 -10.27 -4.76 2.82
C GLU A 81 -9.93 -4.32 4.24
N VAL A 82 -8.72 -4.68 4.67
CA VAL A 82 -8.17 -4.20 5.94
C VAL A 82 -7.71 -2.74 5.81
N PRO A 83 -7.92 -1.91 6.84
CA PRO A 83 -7.40 -0.55 6.84
C PRO A 83 -5.87 -0.53 6.91
N LEU A 84 -5.24 0.45 6.25
CA LEU A 84 -3.82 0.75 6.48
C LEU A 84 -3.64 1.67 7.70
N GLY A 85 -2.48 1.57 8.35
CA GLY A 85 -2.16 2.37 9.54
C GLY A 85 -1.85 3.83 9.20
N ARG A 86 -0.82 4.06 8.38
CA ARG A 86 -0.44 5.42 7.94
C ARG A 86 0.27 5.43 6.59
N PHE A 87 0.14 6.53 5.86
CA PHE A 87 1.05 6.86 4.76
C PHE A 87 2.36 7.40 5.31
N LEU A 88 3.47 7.07 4.67
CA LEU A 88 4.79 7.64 4.95
C LEU A 88 5.10 8.77 3.97
N SER A 89 6.00 9.66 4.36
CA SER A 89 6.47 10.77 3.50
C SER A 89 7.65 10.37 2.60
N VAL A 90 8.04 9.09 2.64
CA VAL A 90 9.14 8.52 1.86
C VAL A 90 8.60 7.67 0.73
N ASP A 91 9.38 7.59 -0.33
CA ASP A 91 9.06 6.88 -1.55
C ASP A 91 10.20 5.89 -1.83
N ALA A 92 9.89 4.79 -2.50
CA ALA A 92 10.91 3.88 -3.02
C ALA A 92 11.63 4.52 -4.21
N ASP A 93 12.84 4.03 -4.52
CA ASP A 93 13.55 4.46 -5.72
C ASP A 93 12.86 3.96 -7.00
N GLU A 94 13.17 4.60 -8.13
CA GLU A 94 12.57 4.31 -9.43
C GLU A 94 12.78 2.85 -9.89
N THR A 95 13.92 2.25 -9.55
CA THR A 95 14.20 0.85 -9.92
C THR A 95 13.25 -0.09 -9.17
N THR A 96 13.05 0.15 -7.88
CA THR A 96 12.13 -0.62 -7.03
C THR A 96 10.68 -0.42 -7.46
N ILE A 97 10.29 0.81 -7.81
CA ILE A 97 8.95 1.11 -8.33
C ILE A 97 8.68 0.34 -9.62
N ASN A 98 9.60 0.40 -10.60
CA ASN A 98 9.43 -0.26 -11.89
C ASN A 98 9.31 -1.78 -11.74
N LYS A 99 10.09 -2.40 -10.85
CA LYS A 99 9.95 -3.84 -10.53
C LYS A 99 8.58 -4.15 -9.93
N GLY A 100 8.10 -3.32 -9.01
CA GLY A 100 6.79 -3.51 -8.38
C GLY A 100 5.64 -3.42 -9.39
N LEU A 101 5.74 -2.50 -10.36
CA LEU A 101 4.76 -2.36 -11.44
C LEU A 101 4.78 -3.58 -12.39
N GLN A 102 5.95 -4.12 -12.72
CA GLN A 102 6.06 -5.35 -13.52
C GLN A 102 5.42 -6.56 -12.82
N ILE A 103 5.64 -6.70 -11.51
CA ILE A 103 5.01 -7.77 -10.71
C ILE A 103 3.48 -7.64 -10.73
N LEU A 104 2.96 -6.41 -10.60
CA LEU A 104 1.51 -6.17 -10.65
C LEU A 104 0.93 -6.59 -12.02
N ASP A 105 1.59 -6.22 -13.11
CA ASP A 105 1.15 -6.55 -14.48
C ASP A 105 1.14 -8.06 -14.75
N GLN A 106 2.14 -8.79 -14.24
CA GLN A 106 2.23 -10.25 -14.37
C GLN A 106 1.16 -11.02 -13.57
N GLN A 107 0.51 -10.36 -12.60
CA GLN A 107 -0.49 -10.97 -11.72
C GLN A 107 -1.91 -10.44 -11.96
N SER A 108 -2.09 -9.58 -12.97
CA SER A 108 -3.38 -9.01 -13.39
C SER A 108 -4.00 -9.82 -14.52
#